data_AF-A0A972KB35-F1
#
_entry.id   AF-A0A972KB35-F1
#
_cell.length_a   1.000
_cell.length_b   1.000
_cell.length_c   1.000
_cell.angle_alpha   90.00
_cell.angle_beta   90.00
_cell.angle_gamma   90.00
#
_symmetry.space_group_name_H-M   'P 1'
#
loop_
_entity.id
_entity.type
_entity.pdbx_description
1 polymer ?
#
loop_
_entity_poly.entity_id
_entity_poly.type
_entity_poly.pdbx_seq_one_letter_code
_entity_poly.pdbx_strand_id
1 'polypeptide(L)' 'LVPLIHIALLPAGRIFRSPMHWLTEPGTQISAHTNVVYITGPSRTADIEQQLNLGVHGPRELHIILV' A
#
# COMPACT_ATOMS: atom_id res chain seq x y z
N LEU A 1 -11.63 5.57 1.87
CA LEU A 1 -11.13 6.72 1.07
C LEU A 1 -9.74 7.04 1.57
N VAL A 2 -8.71 6.76 0.77
CA VAL A 2 -7.33 7.16 1.05
C VAL A 2 -7.16 8.58 0.50
N PRO A 3 -6.37 9.47 1.13
CA PRO A 3 -6.12 10.81 0.61
C PRO A 3 -5.65 10.76 -0.86
N LEU A 4 -5.97 11.79 -1.64
CA LEU A 4 -5.51 11.88 -3.04
C LEU A 4 -3.98 11.83 -3.14
N ILE A 5 -3.29 12.43 -2.16
CA ILE A 5 -1.84 12.39 -2.03
C ILE A 5 -1.51 11.71 -0.71
N HIS A 6 -0.79 10.59 -0.77
CA HIS A 6 -0.30 9.87 0.40
C HIS A 6 1.23 9.95 0.42
N ILE A 7 1.81 10.50 1.49
CA ILE A 7 3.25 10.53 1.72
C ILE A 7 3.58 9.55 2.85
N ALA A 8 4.42 8.56 2.58
CA ALA A 8 4.88 7.57 3.55
C ALA A 8 6.38 7.72 3.80
N LEU A 9 6.77 7.85 5.07
CA LEU A 9 8.17 7.76 5.49
C LEU A 9 8.50 6.30 5.79
N LEU A 10 9.44 5.72 5.04
CA LEU A 10 9.77 4.30 5.13
C LEU A 10 11.23 4.13 5.51
N PRO A 11 11.53 3.62 6.73
CA PRO A 11 12.90 3.24 7.07
C PRO A 11 13.44 2.21 6.08
N ALA A 12 14.63 2.43 5.52
CA ALA A 12 15.19 1.54 4.51
C ALA A 12 15.33 0.09 5.00
N GLY A 13 15.59 -0.10 6.30
CA GLY A 13 15.64 -1.41 6.96
C GLY A 13 14.29 -2.12 7.10
N ARG A 14 13.17 -1.48 6.74
CA ARG A 14 11.82 -2.07 6.74
C ARG A 14 11.27 -2.35 5.34
N ILE A 15 12.17 -2.57 4.38
CA ILE A 15 11.84 -3.12 3.06
C ILE A 15 11.97 -4.63 3.12
N PHE A 16 10.88 -5.34 2.82
CA PHE A 16 10.81 -6.79 2.91
C PHE A 16 10.67 -7.42 1.53
N ARG A 17 11.19 -8.64 1.36
CA ARG A 17 11.08 -9.40 0.10
C ARG A 17 9.66 -9.80 -0.25
N SER A 18 8.80 -10.00 0.75
CA SER A 18 7.40 -10.39 0.56
C SER A 18 6.52 -9.94 1.73
N PRO A 19 5.19 -9.86 1.54
CA PRO A 19 4.26 -9.57 2.64
C PRO A 19 4.32 -10.61 3.75
N MET A 20 4.53 -11.89 3.40
CA MET A 20 4.66 -12.97 4.38
C MET A 20 5.89 -12.81 5.26
N HIS A 21 7.02 -12.38 4.69
CA HIS A 21 8.23 -12.09 5.46
C HIS A 21 7.95 -10.95 6.47
N TRP A 22 7.28 -9.89 6.03
CA TRP A 22 6.88 -8.79 6.92
C TRP A 22 5.96 -9.26 8.06
N LEU A 23 5.00 -10.14 7.79
CA LEU A 23 4.07 -10.67 8.81
C LEU A 23 4.76 -11.47 9.90
N THR A 24 5.89 -12.10 9.59
CA THR A 24 6.67 -12.90 10.56
C THR A 24 7.69 -12.09 11.34
N GLU A 25 7.91 -10.82 11.01
CA GLU A 25 8.86 -9.97 11.72
C GLU A 25 8.40 -9.68 13.15
N PRO A 26 9.26 -9.84 14.17
CA PRO A 26 8.91 -9.57 15.57
C PRO A 26 8.35 -8.17 15.83
N GLY A 27 8.72 -7.20 14.98
CA GLY A 27 8.27 -5.81 15.07
C GLY A 27 6.98 -5.49 14.30
N THR A 28 6.29 -6.48 13.75
CA THR A 28 5.01 -6.31 13.04
C THR A 28 3.85 -6.61 13.96
N GLN A 29 3.03 -5.61 14.27
CA GLN A 29 1.91 -5.73 15.23
C GLN A 29 0.60 -5.22 14.65
N ILE A 30 0.09 -5.90 13.62
CA ILE A 30 -1.18 -5.51 12.96
C ILE A 30 -2.33 -5.43 13.97
N SER A 31 -2.43 -6.41 14.88
CA SER A 31 -3.51 -6.49 15.88
C SER A 31 -3.47 -5.38 16.93
N ALA A 32 -2.33 -4.71 17.11
CA ALA A 32 -2.20 -3.59 18.04
C ALA A 32 -2.79 -2.27 17.48
N HIS A 33 -3.14 -2.23 16.19
CA HIS A 33 -3.65 -1.05 15.52
C HIS A 33 -5.17 -1.17 15.31
N THR A 34 -5.89 -0.08 15.54
CA THR A 34 -7.35 -0.03 15.33
C THR A 34 -7.75 -0.04 13.85
N ASN A 35 -6.81 0.29 12.95
CA ASN A 35 -6.99 0.29 11.52
C ASN A 35 -5.65 0.01 10.82
N VAL A 36 -5.69 -0.81 9.78
CA VAL A 36 -4.53 -1.12 8.93
C VAL A 36 -4.96 -1.00 7.47
N VAL A 37 -4.23 -0.18 6.71
CA VAL A 37 -4.46 -0.01 5.27
C VAL A 37 -3.35 -0.72 4.52
N TYR A 38 -3.72 -1.68 3.68
CA TYR A 38 -2.78 -2.40 2.82
C TYR A 38 -2.87 -1.85 1.39
N ILE A 39 -1.87 -1.05 1.00
CA ILE A 39 -1.78 -0.43 -0.33
C ILE A 39 -0.89 -1.32 -1.20
N THR A 40 -1.44 -1.83 -2.29
CA THR A 40 -0.69 -2.58 -3.31
C THR A 40 -0.44 -1.71 -4.54
N GLY A 41 0.20 -2.26 -5.56
CA GLY A 41 0.37 -1.57 -6.86
C GLY A 41 -0.98 -1.15 -7.47
N PRO A 42 -0.96 -0.30 -8.52
CA PRO A 42 -2.18 0.24 -9.12
C PRO A 42 -3.13 -0.89 -9.51
N SER A 43 -4.38 -0.82 -9.04
CA SER A 43 -5.39 -1.79 -9.42
C SER A 43 -5.59 -1.75 -10.94
N ARG A 44 -5.62 -2.91 -11.58
CA ARG A 44 -6.06 -3.05 -12.98
C ARG A 44 -7.51 -3.51 -12.96
N THR A 45 -8.43 -2.59 -13.24
CA THR A 45 -9.84 -2.90 -13.35
C THR A 45 -10.28 -2.57 -14.77
N ALA A 46 -10.87 -3.54 -15.47
CA ALA A 46 -11.55 -3.27 -16.73
C ALA A 46 -13.01 -2.93 -16.41
N ASP A 47 -13.54 -1.86 -17.02
CA ASP A 47 -14.98 -1.62 -16.99
C ASP A 47 -15.71 -2.65 -17.88
N ILE A 48 -17.05 -2.72 -17.81
CA ILE A 48 -17.89 -3.62 -18.63
C ILE A 48 -17.62 -3.42 -20.13
N GLU A 49 -17.23 -2.21 -20.54
CA GLU A 49 -16.82 -1.85 -21.90
C GLU A 49 -15.36 -2.23 -22.23
N GLN A 50 -14.69 -2.98 -21.35
CA GLN A 50 -13.28 -3.41 -21.43
C GLN A 50 -12.24 -2.30 -21.52
N GLN A 51 -12.60 -1.07 -21.14
CA GLN A 51 -11.63 -0.01 -20.96
C GLN A 51 -10.83 -0.23 -19.67
N LEU A 52 -9.51 -0.27 -19.79
CA LEU A 52 -8.61 -0.49 -18.67
C LEU A 52 -8.49 0.80 -17.85
N ASN A 53 -9.05 0.79 -16.65
CA ASN A 53 -8.89 1.86 -15.66
C ASN A 53 -7.86 1.43 -14.62
N LEU A 54 -6.82 2.25 -14.46
CA LEU A 54 -5.73 2.02 -13.51
C LEU A 54 -5.95 2.83 -12.22
N GLY A 55 -5.89 2.17 -11.07
CA GLY A 55 -5.69 2.85 -9.77
C GLY A 55 -6.87 3.62 -9.18
N VAL A 56 -8.12 3.36 -9.61
CA VAL A 56 -9.31 4.13 -9.18
C VAL A 56 -9.73 3.94 -7.71
N HIS A 57 -9.19 2.94 -7.00
CA HIS A 57 -9.55 2.63 -5.61
C HIS A 57 -8.51 3.04 -4.56
N GLY A 58 -7.36 3.56 -4.99
CA GLY A 58 -6.23 3.94 -4.12
C GLY A 58 -6.01 5.45 -4.02
N PRO A 59 -4.94 5.88 -3.34
CA PRO A 59 -4.47 7.25 -3.48
C PRO A 59 -4.13 7.53 -4.95
N ARG A 60 -4.39 8.74 -5.42
CA ARG A 60 -4.02 9.16 -6.78
C ARG A 60 -2.50 9.20 -6.93
N GLU A 61 -1.82 9.62 -5.86
CA GLU A 61 -0.36 9.70 -5.77
C GLU A 61 0.11 9.08 -4.46
N LEU A 62 1.13 8.22 -4.55
CA LEU A 62 1.84 7.65 -3.42
C LEU A 62 3.31 8.04 -3.52
N HIS A 63 3.77 8.85 -2.59
CA HIS A 63 5.17 9.25 -2.46
C HIS A 63 5.79 8.49 -1.28
N ILE A 64 6.86 7.75 -1.53
CA ILE A 64 7.61 7.03 -0.49
C ILE A 64 8.95 7.73 -0.31
N ILE A 65 9.21 8.22 0.90
CA ILE A 65 10.49 8.83 1.26
C ILE A 65 11.24 7.81 2.11
N LEU A 66 12.37 7.33 1.59
CA LEU A 66 13.24 6.44 2.34
C LEU A 66 14.01 7.23 3.40
N VAL A 67 13.98 6.72 4.64
CA VAL A 67 14.67 7.31 5.79
C VAL A 67 15.55 6.29 6.51
#